data_AF-A0A7C4MUR9-F1
#
_entry.id   AF-A0A7C4MUR9-F1
#
_cell.length_a   1.000
_cell.length_b   1.000
_cell.length_c   1.000
_cell.angle_alpha   90.00
_cell.angle_beta   90.00
_cell.angle_gamma   90.00
#
_symmetry.space_group_name_H-M   'P 1'
#
loop_
_entity.id
_entity.type
_entity.pdbx_description
1 polymer ?
#
loop_
_entity_poly.entity_id
_entity_poly.type
_entity_poly.pdbx_seq_one_letter_code
_entity_poly.pdbx_strand_id
1 'polypeptide(L)'
;MSNWFSDSLPARLRELATPHLLPEETPLAWFEPDLSRALCYWDSFVLLTDRRVLSFEPAEGSPLQGEGCSLVLAGEYPLSKSCRFEAREFAGVGQLDLIEGERRLA
;
A
#
# COMPACT_ATOMS: atom_id res chain seq x y z
N MET A 1 -24.83 3.48 6.60
CA MET A 1 -24.53 2.81 5.31
C MET A 1 -23.38 1.87 5.58
N SER A 2 -23.58 0.56 5.41
CA SER A 2 -22.51 -0.42 5.67
C SER A 2 -21.41 -0.23 4.63
N ASN A 3 -20.19 0.01 5.10
CA ASN A 3 -19.03 0.33 4.27
C ASN A 3 -18.44 -0.97 3.70
N TRP A 4 -19.02 -1.48 2.61
CA TRP A 4 -18.74 -2.82 2.04
C TRP A 4 -17.26 -3.08 1.70
N PHE A 5 -16.42 -2.05 1.59
CA PHE A 5 -15.00 -2.20 1.28
C PHE A 5 -14.15 -2.65 2.47
N SER A 6 -14.55 -2.35 3.72
CA SER A 6 -13.83 -2.84 4.91
C SER A 6 -13.87 -4.38 5.03
N ASP A 7 -14.97 -4.99 4.57
CA ASP A 7 -15.14 -6.45 4.55
C ASP A 7 -14.30 -7.14 3.47
N SER A 8 -13.80 -6.38 2.47
CA SER A 8 -12.97 -6.90 1.36
C SER A 8 -11.46 -6.92 1.63
N LEU A 9 -11.02 -6.35 2.76
CA LEU A 9 -9.62 -6.43 3.18
C LEU A 9 -9.30 -7.83 3.76
N PRO A 10 -8.19 -8.46 3.35
CA PRO A 10 -7.66 -9.64 4.03
C PRO A 10 -7.49 -9.38 5.52
N ALA A 11 -7.74 -10.38 6.36
CA ALA A 11 -7.68 -10.24 7.82
C ALA A 11 -6.35 -9.64 8.30
N ARG A 12 -5.22 -10.13 7.77
CA ARG A 12 -3.88 -9.63 8.07
C ARG A 12 -3.73 -8.14 7.74
N LEU A 13 -4.19 -7.70 6.57
CA LEU A 13 -4.13 -6.30 6.17
C LEU A 13 -5.08 -5.43 7.01
N ARG A 14 -6.26 -5.93 7.37
CA ARG A 14 -7.21 -5.21 8.23
C ARG A 14 -6.61 -4.96 9.61
N GLU A 15 -6.03 -5.99 10.24
CA GLU A 15 -5.37 -5.88 11.54
C GLU A 15 -4.20 -4.89 11.48
N LEU A 16 -3.39 -4.98 10.43
CA LEU A 16 -2.25 -4.09 10.21
C LEU A 16 -2.67 -2.64 9.98
N ALA A 17 -3.70 -2.38 9.18
CA ALA A 17 -4.09 -1.04 8.77
C ALA A 17 -4.94 -0.30 9.80
N THR A 18 -5.76 -1.02 10.58
CA THR A 18 -6.72 -0.43 11.53
C THR A 18 -6.10 0.60 12.49
N PRO A 19 -4.92 0.37 13.09
CA PRO A 19 -4.26 1.36 13.95
C PRO A 19 -3.85 2.65 13.24
N HIS A 20 -3.71 2.62 11.92
CA HIS A 20 -3.24 3.75 11.12
C HIS A 20 -4.37 4.54 10.48
N LEU A 21 -5.57 3.97 10.31
CA LEU A 21 -6.71 4.66 9.72
C LEU A 21 -7.22 5.79 10.63
N LEU A 22 -7.48 6.95 10.04
CA LEU A 22 -8.15 8.06 10.72
C LEU A 22 -9.63 7.74 10.93
N PRO A 23 -10.30 8.40 11.90
CA PRO A 23 -11.75 8.35 12.00
C PRO A 23 -12.41 8.70 10.67
N GLU A 24 -13.37 7.87 10.26
CA GLU A 24 -14.14 7.99 9.01
C GLU A 24 -13.32 7.80 7.72
N GLU A 25 -12.03 7.48 7.81
CA GLU A 25 -11.23 7.10 6.65
C GLU A 25 -11.70 5.74 6.14
N THR A 26 -11.92 5.66 4.83
CA THR A 26 -12.49 4.49 4.17
C THR A 26 -11.45 3.84 3.27
N PRO A 27 -11.09 2.57 3.51
CA PRO A 27 -10.37 1.76 2.54
C PRO A 27 -11.15 1.65 1.23
N LEU A 28 -10.48 1.89 0.10
CA LEU A 28 -11.08 1.83 -1.24
C LEU A 28 -10.56 0.62 -2.03
N ALA A 29 -9.25 0.38 -1.99
CA ALA A 29 -8.60 -0.71 -2.72
C ALA A 29 -7.28 -1.10 -2.04
N TRP A 30 -6.79 -2.29 -2.33
CA TRP A 30 -5.50 -2.76 -1.86
C TRP A 30 -4.85 -3.66 -2.90
N PHE A 31 -3.53 -3.80 -2.81
CA PHE A 31 -2.78 -4.82 -3.55
C PHE A 31 -1.52 -5.20 -2.79
N GLU A 32 -0.97 -6.36 -3.14
CA GLU A 32 0.31 -6.88 -2.66
C GLU A 32 1.34 -6.73 -3.80
N PRO A 33 2.28 -5.77 -3.71
CA PRO A 33 3.43 -5.77 -4.60
C PRO A 33 4.27 -7.03 -4.35
N ASP A 34 4.58 -7.76 -5.42
CA ASP A 34 5.44 -8.94 -5.36
C ASP A 34 6.92 -8.54 -5.31
N LEU A 35 7.30 -7.45 -5.98
CA LEU A 35 8.68 -6.96 -6.07
C LEU A 35 8.89 -5.65 -5.34
N SER A 36 9.99 -5.61 -4.59
CA SER A 36 10.50 -4.40 -3.97
C SER A 36 11.14 -3.46 -4.98
N ARG A 37 11.40 -2.22 -4.54
CA ARG A 37 12.26 -1.27 -5.28
C ARG A 37 13.70 -1.79 -5.49
N ALA A 38 14.13 -2.78 -4.71
CA ALA A 38 15.43 -3.46 -4.88
C ALA A 38 15.33 -4.71 -5.75
N LEU A 39 14.18 -4.97 -6.39
CA LEU A 39 13.89 -6.15 -7.21
C LEU A 39 14.02 -7.48 -6.45
N CYS A 40 13.71 -7.45 -5.15
CA CYS A 40 13.61 -8.64 -4.32
C CYS A 40 12.14 -8.94 -4.05
N TYR A 41 11.78 -10.23 -4.05
CA TYR A 41 10.47 -10.64 -3.60
C TYR A 41 10.35 -10.46 -2.08
N TRP A 42 9.32 -9.75 -1.64
CA TRP A 42 8.99 -9.63 -0.22
C TRP A 42 7.48 -9.47 0.00
N ASP A 43 7.00 -9.81 1.18
CA ASP A 43 5.63 -9.52 1.59
C ASP A 43 5.51 -8.01 1.76
N SER A 44 4.57 -7.38 1.06
CA SER A 44 4.27 -5.96 1.24
C SER A 44 2.81 -5.70 0.90
N PHE A 45 2.27 -4.60 1.42
CA PHE A 45 0.92 -4.16 1.09
C PHE A 45 0.89 -2.69 0.74
N VAL A 46 0.04 -2.35 -0.22
CA VAL A 46 -0.37 -0.98 -0.47
C VAL A 46 -1.88 -0.90 -0.27
N LEU A 47 -2.29 0.06 0.55
CA LEU A 47 -3.69 0.36 0.83
C LEU A 47 -4.03 1.76 0.32
N LEU A 48 -5.00 1.84 -0.57
CA LEU A 48 -5.61 3.08 -1.03
C LEU A 48 -6.84 3.39 -0.19
N THR A 49 -6.89 4.57 0.40
CA THR A 49 -8.07 5.10 1.09
C THR A 49 -8.66 6.29 0.33
N ASP A 50 -9.79 6.81 0.81
CA ASP A 50 -10.40 8.04 0.31
C ASP A 50 -9.58 9.31 0.65
N ARG A 51 -8.49 9.18 1.41
CA ARG A 51 -7.65 10.30 1.86
C ARG A 51 -6.17 10.18 1.49
N ARG A 52 -5.61 8.96 1.44
CA ARG A 52 -4.17 8.73 1.27
C ARG A 52 -3.86 7.32 0.79
N VAL A 53 -2.61 7.11 0.42
CA VAL A 53 -2.02 5.78 0.24
C VAL A 53 -1.18 5.45 1.47
N LEU A 54 -1.34 4.23 1.99
CA LEU A 54 -0.49 3.66 3.03
C LEU A 54 0.31 2.52 2.41
N SER A 55 1.62 2.48 2.65
CA SER A 55 2.49 1.37 2.25
C SER A 55 3.01 0.65 3.48
N PHE A 56 3.01 -0.68 3.43
CA PHE A 56 3.51 -1.54 4.48
C PHE A 56 4.59 -2.46 3.93
N GLU A 57 5.73 -2.51 4.61
CA GLU A 57 6.90 -3.28 4.22
C GLU A 57 7.42 -4.12 5.40
N PRO A 58 8.28 -5.12 5.19
CA PRO A 58 8.87 -5.90 6.27
C PRO A 58 9.61 -5.01 7.28
N ALA A 59 9.38 -5.27 8.57
CA ALA A 59 10.12 -4.64 9.65
C ALA A 59 11.62 -4.97 9.53
N GLU A 60 12.47 -4.05 9.98
CA GLU A 60 13.90 -4.29 10.03
C GLU A 60 14.22 -5.55 10.86
N GLY A 61 15.04 -6.44 10.31
CA GLY A 61 15.40 -7.72 10.94
C GLY A 61 14.31 -8.81 10.88
N SER A 62 13.15 -8.53 10.27
CA SER A 62 12.12 -9.54 10.01
C SER A 62 12.46 -10.35 8.74
N PRO A 63 12.07 -11.64 8.67
CA PRO A 63 12.00 -12.35 7.39
C PRO A 63 11.27 -11.53 6.34
N LEU A 64 11.77 -11.54 5.11
CA LEU A 64 11.16 -10.80 4.00
C LEU A 64 9.81 -11.37 3.56
N GLN A 65 9.52 -12.64 3.87
CA GLN A 65 8.30 -13.35 3.46
C GLN A 65 7.88 -14.42 4.46
N GLY A 66 6.61 -14.83 4.38
CA GLY A 66 6.07 -16.00 5.08
C GLY A 66 5.60 -15.74 6.51
N GLU A 67 5.31 -16.81 7.25
CA GLU A 67 4.60 -16.76 8.56
C GLU A 67 5.34 -15.97 9.66
N GLY A 68 6.64 -15.69 9.49
CA GLY A 68 7.43 -14.86 10.40
C GLY A 68 7.62 -13.41 9.95
N CYS A 69 7.08 -13.02 8.79
CA CYS A 69 7.22 -11.67 8.26
C CYS A 69 6.27 -10.71 8.99
N SER A 70 6.86 -9.80 9.75
CA SER A 70 6.17 -8.70 10.42
C SER A 70 6.22 -7.49 9.52
N LEU A 71 5.07 -6.95 9.15
CA LEU A 71 4.99 -5.73 8.34
C LEU A 71 4.79 -4.52 9.23
N VAL A 72 5.36 -3.39 8.82
CA VAL A 72 5.23 -2.08 9.47
C VAL A 72 4.82 -1.04 8.45
N LEU A 73 4.17 0.03 8.91
CA LEU A 73 3.87 1.18 8.07
C LEU A 73 5.20 1.83 7.62
N ALA A 74 5.46 1.78 6.31
CA ALA A 74 6.68 2.29 5.69
C ALA A 74 6.48 3.67 5.07
N GLY A 75 5.24 4.03 4.71
CA GLY A 75 4.96 5.29 4.04
C GLY A 75 3.49 5.68 4.10
N GLU A 76 3.26 7.00 4.13
CA GLU A 76 1.95 7.63 4.06
C GLU A 76 1.98 8.76 3.04
N TYR A 77 1.08 8.70 2.05
CA TYR A 77 1.06 9.63 0.93
C TYR A 77 -0.33 10.24 0.79
N PRO A 78 -0.55 11.48 1.30
CA PRO A 78 -1.81 12.20 1.15
C PRO A 78 -2.24 12.30 -0.31
N LEU A 79 -3.52 12.08 -0.57
CA LEU A 79 -4.09 12.26 -1.90
C LEU A 79 -4.73 13.64 -2.02
N SER A 80 -4.40 14.31 -3.11
CA SER A 80 -5.03 15.56 -3.53
C SER A 80 -5.72 15.35 -4.88
N LYS A 81 -6.54 16.32 -5.30
CA LYS A 81 -7.19 16.27 -6.63
C LYS A 81 -6.19 16.34 -7.79
N SER A 82 -4.95 16.76 -7.53
CA SER A 82 -3.85 16.79 -8.50
C SER A 82 -3.04 15.49 -8.53
N CYS A 83 -3.30 14.56 -7.62
CA CYS A 83 -2.66 13.25 -7.64
C CYS A 83 -3.21 12.40 -8.79
N ARG A 84 -2.32 11.64 -9.42
CA ARG A 84 -2.68 10.59 -10.39
C ARG A 84 -1.78 9.38 -10.20
N PHE A 85 -2.29 8.22 -10.59
CA PHE A 85 -1.48 7.01 -10.71
C PHE A 85 -1.01 6.84 -12.16
N GLU A 86 0.27 6.53 -12.33
CA GLU A 86 0.85 6.16 -13.62
C GLU A 86 1.38 4.73 -13.54
N ALA A 87 0.90 3.85 -14.42
CA ALA A 87 1.45 2.51 -14.57
C ALA A 87 2.54 2.53 -15.65
N ARG A 88 3.68 1.91 -15.36
CA ARG A 88 4.79 1.70 -16.30
C ARG A 88 5.14 0.23 -16.33
N GLU A 89 5.52 -0.26 -17.50
CA GLU A 89 5.93 -1.65 -17.67
C GLU A 89 7.35 -1.70 -18.20
N PHE A 90 8.19 -2.54 -17.59
CA PHE A 90 9.56 -2.80 -17.99
C PHE A 90 9.79 -4.30 -18.05
N ALA A 91 9.81 -4.85 -19.26
CA ALA A 91 10.10 -6.26 -19.52
C ALA A 91 9.26 -7.24 -18.65
N GLY A 92 7.96 -6.98 -18.54
CA GLY A 92 7.03 -7.81 -17.75
C GLY A 92 6.95 -7.47 -16.26
N VAL A 93 7.77 -6.53 -15.77
CA VAL A 93 7.63 -5.96 -14.41
C VAL A 93 6.83 -4.66 -14.48
N GLY A 94 5.72 -4.61 -13.76
CA GLY A 94 4.90 -3.41 -13.62
C GLY A 94 5.39 -2.53 -12.48
N GLN A 95 5.36 -1.22 -12.68
CA GLN A 95 5.57 -0.22 -11.64
C GLN A 95 4.35 0.70 -11.61
N LEU A 96 3.87 0.99 -10.40
CA LEU A 96 2.78 1.94 -10.17
C LEU A 96 3.33 3.15 -9.43
N ASP A 97 3.30 4.31 -10.07
CA ASP A 97 3.79 5.56 -9.52
C ASP A 97 2.64 6.44 -9.07
N LEU A 98 2.77 7.04 -7.88
CA LEU A 98 1.87 8.12 -7.44
C LEU A 98 2.53 9.46 -7.78
N ILE A 99 1.88 10.25 -8.63
CA ILE A 99 2.42 11.52 -9.14
C ILE A 99 1.55 12.69 -8.67
N GLU A 100 2.18 13.78 -8.23
CA GLU A 100 1.54 15.08 -8.02
C GLU A 100 2.24 16.14 -8.87
N GLY A 101 1.52 16.69 -9.87
CA GLY A 101 2.15 17.54 -10.88
C GLY A 101 3.20 16.76 -11.69
N GLU A 102 4.47 17.17 -11.62
CA GLU A 102 5.62 16.48 -12.21
C GLU A 102 6.42 15.65 -11.17
N ARG A 103 6.06 15.73 -9.89
CA ARG A 103 6.77 15.08 -8.81
C ARG A 103 6.23 13.68 -8.56
N ARG A 104 7.12 12.68 -8.57
CA ARG A 104 6.81 11.34 -8.04
C ARG A 104 6.85 11.35 -6.52
N LEU A 105 5.78 10.87 -5.90
CA LEU A 105 5.64 10.73 -4.44
C LEU A 105 6.04 9.33 -3.97
N ALA A 106 5.60 8.30 -4.70
CA ALA A 106 5.87 6.88 -4.43
C ALA A 106 6.09 6.12 -5.74
#